data_AF-A0A7V4XSB1-F1
#
_entry.id   AF-A0A7V4XSB1-F1
#
_cell.length_a   1.000
_cell.length_b   1.000
_cell.length_c   1.000
_cell.angle_alpha   90.00
_cell.angle_beta   90.00
_cell.angle_gamma   90.00
#
_symmetry.space_group_name_H-M   'P 1'
#
loop_
_entity.id
_entity.type
_entity.pdbx_description
1 polymer ?
#
loop_
_entity_poly.entity_id
_entity_poly.type
_entity_poly.pdbx_seq_one_letter_code
_entity_poly.pdbx_strand_id
1 'polypeptide(L)'
;MGVKYPSVLFKERFMATSRRSFLAGTSALIAAVACSRAFGTTMGQLNPKKGLGGAAPGRSGLLTRWYYNWGAAPSHKGMPLANPAMQFFPMIWGWYPQKTPMVLQRLREQHPSILLGYNEPDHKDQSNMTVETALETWPMFEGIASELVSPAAANARGPWMDKFMRGVEKKKLRVDSIAVHNYGPPSVEQFLNILHDVHGLYQRPIWVTEFAVADWQAKHGAANRFSVDQVAEFMQTACVEMDKIPWIKGYAWFPFAGKSSNALRTSVLFDADGNLNELGKVYARL
;
A
#
# COMPACT_ATOMS: atom_id res chain seq x y z
N MET A 1 12.02 -14.90 -57.85
CA MET A 1 12.22 -14.02 -59.03
C MET A 1 11.57 -12.69 -58.68
N GLY A 2 12.22 -11.55 -58.45
CA GLY A 2 13.51 -11.04 -58.94
C GLY A 2 13.25 -9.87 -59.90
N VAL A 3 12.89 -8.69 -59.39
CA VAL A 3 12.81 -7.43 -60.17
C VAL A 3 13.17 -6.27 -59.22
N LYS A 4 14.43 -5.83 -59.14
CA LYS A 4 15.09 -4.76 -59.93
C LYS A 4 14.37 -3.40 -59.85
N TYR A 5 14.92 -2.49 -59.03
CA TYR A 5 14.76 -1.04 -59.20
C TYR A 5 15.97 -0.48 -59.97
N PRO A 6 15.77 0.44 -60.93
CA PRO A 6 16.85 0.99 -61.73
C PRO A 6 17.60 2.12 -61.00
N SER A 7 18.91 2.13 -61.21
CA SER A 7 19.83 3.26 -61.03
C SER A 7 19.49 4.42 -61.98
N VAL A 8 19.80 5.67 -61.59
CA VAL A 8 20.66 6.63 -62.35
C VAL A 8 20.78 7.98 -61.60
N LEU A 9 22.02 8.24 -61.17
CA LEU A 9 22.84 9.46 -61.20
C LEU A 9 22.27 10.87 -60.91
N PHE A 10 22.74 11.41 -59.77
CA PHE A 10 23.52 12.65 -59.60
C PHE A 10 23.32 13.83 -60.57
N LYS A 11 22.90 14.97 -60.00
CA LYS A 11 23.48 16.28 -60.32
C LYS A 11 23.80 17.03 -59.02
N GLU A 12 25.10 17.18 -58.76
CA GLU A 12 25.63 18.15 -57.82
C GLU A 12 25.30 19.58 -58.27
N ARG A 13 24.87 20.41 -57.34
CA ARG A 13 25.16 21.84 -57.38
C ARG A 13 25.75 22.24 -56.03
N PHE A 14 27.06 22.51 -56.09
CA PHE A 14 27.80 23.25 -55.09
C PHE A 14 27.14 24.61 -54.83
N MET A 15 26.91 24.94 -53.55
CA MET A 15 27.00 26.31 -53.08
C MET A 15 27.85 26.36 -51.80
N ALA A 16 29.01 26.99 -52.00
CA ALA A 16 29.94 27.59 -51.07
C ALA A 16 29.59 27.59 -49.57
N THR A 17 30.44 26.91 -48.80
CA THR A 17 30.65 27.17 -47.38
C THR A 17 31.38 28.52 -47.20
N SER A 18 30.74 29.48 -46.53
CA SER A 18 31.43 30.64 -45.98
C SER A 18 31.79 30.39 -44.52
N ARG A 19 33.05 30.67 -44.18
CA ARG A 19 33.65 30.56 -42.85
C ARG A 19 33.12 31.67 -41.95
N ARG A 20 32.21 31.34 -41.03
CA ARG A 20 31.80 32.04 -39.78
C ARG A 20 30.54 31.32 -39.32
N SER A 21 30.55 30.41 -38.35
CA SER A 21 30.71 30.72 -36.94
C SER A 21 30.90 29.40 -36.20
N PHE A 22 32.15 29.14 -35.82
CA PHE A 22 32.53 28.11 -34.86
C PHE A 22 32.34 28.76 -33.49
N LEU A 23 31.28 28.39 -32.74
CA LEU A 23 31.00 28.62 -31.31
C LEU A 23 29.48 28.75 -31.07
N ALA A 24 28.76 27.64 -31.20
CA ALA A 24 27.40 27.48 -30.66
C ALA A 24 27.14 26.02 -30.28
N GLY A 25 28.17 25.35 -29.74
CA GLY A 25 28.19 23.90 -29.56
C GLY A 25 28.77 23.45 -28.23
N THR A 26 28.46 24.13 -27.12
CA THR A 26 28.81 23.64 -25.78
C THR A 26 27.76 23.91 -24.69
N SER A 27 26.64 24.59 -24.97
CA SER A 27 25.60 24.84 -23.95
C SER A 27 24.38 23.92 -24.02
N ALA A 28 24.24 23.10 -25.07
CA ALA A 28 23.11 22.18 -25.20
C ALA A 28 23.35 20.78 -24.58
N LEU A 29 24.60 20.41 -24.29
CA LEU A 29 24.92 19.10 -23.68
C LEU A 29 24.94 19.11 -22.15
N ILE A 30 24.96 20.28 -21.51
CA ILE A 30 24.91 20.39 -20.03
C ILE A 30 23.45 20.52 -19.53
N ALA A 31 22.52 20.96 -20.38
CA ALA A 31 21.09 21.02 -20.04
C ALA A 31 20.37 19.66 -20.10
N ALA A 32 20.92 18.68 -20.84
CA ALA A 32 20.32 17.34 -20.95
C ALA A 32 20.71 16.39 -19.79
N VAL A 33 21.74 16.73 -18.99
CA VAL A 33 22.15 15.94 -17.82
C VAL A 33 21.48 16.44 -16.53
N ALA A 34 20.84 17.63 -16.56
CA ALA A 34 20.15 18.22 -15.42
C ALA A 34 18.64 17.90 -15.36
N CYS A 35 18.07 17.22 -16.36
CA CYS A 35 16.63 16.92 -16.43
C CYS A 35 16.32 15.41 -16.45
N SER A 36 17.08 14.63 -15.67
CA SER A 36 16.80 13.20 -15.43
C SER A 36 16.85 12.81 -13.95
N ARG A 37 16.87 13.80 -13.04
CA ARG A 37 16.90 13.57 -11.58
C ARG A 37 15.53 13.57 -10.89
N ALA A 38 14.45 13.72 -11.64
CA ALA A 38 13.10 13.44 -11.15
C ALA A 38 12.65 12.12 -11.78
N PHE A 39 12.08 11.20 -11.00
CA PHE A 39 11.63 9.84 -11.40
C PHE A 39 12.69 8.73 -11.44
N GLY A 40 13.76 8.87 -10.66
CA GLY A 40 14.75 7.82 -10.46
C GLY A 40 14.85 7.32 -9.02
N THR A 41 13.76 7.21 -8.28
CA THR A 41 13.81 6.56 -6.96
C THR A 41 14.06 5.07 -7.19
N THR A 42 15.30 4.64 -7.02
CA THR A 42 15.65 3.22 -7.12
C THR A 42 15.02 2.46 -5.94
N MET A 43 14.69 1.20 -6.16
CA MET A 43 14.14 0.28 -5.14
C MET A 43 14.82 0.35 -3.76
N GLY A 44 16.12 0.64 -3.73
CA GLY A 44 16.91 0.74 -2.50
C GLY A 44 16.71 2.02 -1.69
N GLN A 45 15.92 2.99 -2.17
CA GLN A 45 15.64 4.24 -1.45
C GLN A 45 14.28 4.26 -0.74
N LEU A 46 13.39 3.29 -1.03
CA LEU A 46 12.11 3.20 -0.35
C LEU A 46 12.25 2.41 0.95
N ASN A 47 11.68 2.94 2.03
CA ASN A 47 11.55 2.19 3.27
C ASN A 47 10.79 0.88 2.99
N PRO A 48 11.40 -0.30 3.25
CA PRO A 48 10.83 -1.57 2.86
C PRO A 48 9.53 -1.91 3.61
N LYS A 49 9.30 -1.30 4.77
CA LYS A 49 8.10 -1.53 5.60
C LYS A 49 6.95 -0.58 5.24
N LYS A 50 7.25 0.59 4.67
CA LYS A 50 6.25 1.63 4.38
C LYS A 50 5.32 1.22 3.26
N GLY A 51 4.03 1.13 3.56
CA GLY A 51 2.93 0.74 2.67
C GLY A 51 1.86 1.80 2.50
N LEU A 52 0.78 1.50 1.78
CA LEU A 52 -0.39 2.37 1.69
C LEU A 52 -1.67 1.54 1.68
N GLY A 53 -2.62 1.91 2.54
CA GLY A 53 -3.99 1.39 2.49
C GLY A 53 -4.82 2.23 1.53
N GLY A 54 -4.95 1.77 0.29
CA GLY A 54 -5.69 2.41 -0.79
C GLY A 54 -4.86 2.75 -2.01
N ALA A 55 -5.27 3.81 -2.72
CA ALA A 55 -4.62 4.24 -3.95
C ALA A 55 -4.39 5.76 -3.95
N ALA A 56 -3.15 6.19 -4.13
CA ALA A 56 -2.79 7.59 -4.27
C ALA A 56 -2.84 8.05 -5.75
N PRO A 57 -3.06 9.32 -6.10
CA PRO A 57 -2.90 9.76 -7.48
C PRO A 57 -1.44 9.67 -7.93
N GLY A 58 -1.15 9.19 -9.14
CA GLY A 58 0.24 9.07 -9.62
C GLY A 58 0.99 10.41 -9.63
N ARG A 59 0.28 11.52 -9.85
CA ARG A 59 0.82 12.90 -9.78
C ARG A 59 1.24 13.33 -8.38
N SER A 60 0.79 12.64 -7.33
CA SER A 60 1.06 13.04 -5.95
C SER A 60 2.51 12.85 -5.53
N GLY A 61 3.25 11.99 -6.22
CA GLY A 61 4.64 11.67 -5.89
C GLY A 61 4.83 10.90 -4.58
N LEU A 62 3.75 10.47 -3.89
CA LEU A 62 3.87 9.53 -2.79
C LEU A 62 4.46 8.23 -3.32
N LEU A 63 5.47 7.68 -2.66
CA LEU A 63 6.04 6.37 -3.00
C LEU A 63 6.11 5.52 -1.74
N THR A 64 5.61 4.29 -1.83
CA THR A 64 5.63 3.28 -0.75
C THR A 64 6.16 1.98 -1.33
N ARG A 65 6.75 1.11 -0.50
CA ARG A 65 7.29 -0.18 -0.99
C ARG A 65 6.18 -1.12 -1.47
N TRP A 66 5.03 -1.03 -0.83
CA TRP A 66 3.87 -1.85 -1.13
C TRP A 66 2.57 -1.06 -0.95
N TYR A 67 1.47 -1.61 -1.46
CA TYR A 67 0.12 -1.08 -1.25
C TYR A 67 -0.93 -2.17 -1.45
N TYR A 68 -2.13 -1.93 -0.96
CA TYR A 68 -3.30 -2.73 -1.26
C TYR A 68 -4.54 -1.84 -1.32
N ASN A 69 -5.64 -2.33 -1.88
CA ASN A 69 -6.86 -1.53 -2.11
C ASN A 69 -8.14 -2.30 -1.75
N TRP A 70 -8.06 -3.23 -0.79
CA TRP A 70 -9.14 -4.14 -0.41
C TRP A 70 -9.62 -5.09 -1.51
N GLY A 71 -8.97 -5.08 -2.68
CA GLY A 71 -9.31 -5.92 -3.82
C GLY A 71 -8.27 -7.01 -4.08
N ALA A 72 -8.64 -7.96 -4.93
CA ALA A 72 -7.74 -8.99 -5.44
C ALA A 72 -6.90 -8.53 -6.65
N ALA A 73 -7.11 -7.30 -7.12
CA ALA A 73 -6.40 -6.73 -8.25
C ALA A 73 -6.14 -5.23 -8.02
N PRO A 74 -5.03 -4.69 -8.53
CA PRO A 74 -4.71 -3.28 -8.39
C PRO A 74 -5.76 -2.39 -9.07
N SER A 75 -5.99 -1.20 -8.51
CA SER A 75 -6.94 -0.23 -9.06
C SER A 75 -6.47 0.28 -10.42
N HIS A 76 -7.41 0.49 -11.35
CA HIS A 76 -7.15 1.21 -12.61
C HIS A 76 -7.16 2.74 -12.43
N LYS A 77 -7.60 3.24 -11.27
CA LYS A 77 -7.68 4.67 -10.93
C LYS A 77 -6.85 4.91 -9.66
N GLY A 78 -5.72 5.58 -9.80
CA GLY A 78 -4.74 5.76 -8.71
C GLY A 78 -3.59 4.73 -8.74
N MET A 79 -2.70 4.84 -7.75
CA MET A 79 -1.24 4.66 -7.81
C MET A 79 -0.70 3.32 -8.29
N PRO A 80 0.55 3.37 -8.75
CA PRO A 80 0.91 3.34 -10.14
C PRO A 80 1.12 1.89 -10.54
N LEU A 81 0.21 1.37 -11.37
CA LEU A 81 0.41 0.10 -12.10
C LEU A 81 1.78 0.04 -12.83
N ALA A 82 2.49 1.15 -12.96
CA ALA A 82 3.73 1.30 -13.70
C ALA A 82 5.01 1.53 -12.85
N ASN A 83 4.94 1.66 -11.51
CA ASN A 83 6.19 1.73 -10.73
C ASN A 83 6.54 0.33 -10.19
N PRO A 84 7.50 -0.39 -10.79
CA PRO A 84 7.91 -1.72 -10.33
C PRO A 84 8.45 -1.71 -8.89
N ALA A 85 8.74 -0.53 -8.32
CA ALA A 85 9.16 -0.42 -6.94
C ALA A 85 8.05 -0.56 -5.89
N MET A 86 6.79 -0.45 -6.33
CA MET A 86 5.61 -0.52 -5.48
C MET A 86 4.87 -1.84 -5.72
N GLN A 87 4.96 -2.76 -4.76
CA GLN A 87 4.34 -4.06 -4.90
C GLN A 87 2.86 -4.04 -4.47
N PHE A 88 1.98 -4.59 -5.29
CA PHE A 88 0.57 -4.77 -4.92
C PHE A 88 0.38 -6.04 -4.11
N PHE A 89 -0.30 -5.94 -2.96
CA PHE A 89 -0.74 -7.09 -2.17
C PHE A 89 -2.24 -7.32 -2.35
N PRO A 90 -2.68 -8.42 -2.98
CA PRO A 90 -4.09 -8.75 -3.10
C PRO A 90 -4.72 -9.06 -1.75
N MET A 91 -6.01 -8.77 -1.63
CA MET A 91 -6.84 -9.09 -0.48
C MET A 91 -8.10 -9.84 -0.93
N ILE A 92 -8.51 -10.81 -0.13
CA ILE A 92 -9.88 -11.34 -0.18
C ILE A 92 -10.68 -10.64 0.91
N TRP A 93 -11.40 -9.57 0.56
CA TRP A 93 -12.11 -8.75 1.56
C TRP A 93 -13.12 -9.54 2.39
N GLY A 94 -13.85 -10.46 1.78
CA GLY A 94 -14.85 -11.29 2.43
C GLY A 94 -15.18 -12.55 1.64
N TRP A 95 -16.01 -13.40 2.22
CA TRP A 95 -16.43 -14.64 1.59
C TRP A 95 -17.79 -14.50 0.89
N TYR A 96 -17.79 -14.66 -0.42
CA TYR A 96 -18.97 -14.71 -1.27
C TYR A 96 -18.94 -16.05 -2.03
N PRO A 97 -19.74 -17.06 -1.64
CA PRO A 97 -19.65 -18.41 -2.18
C PRO A 97 -19.66 -18.50 -3.71
N GLN A 98 -20.37 -17.58 -4.37
CA GLN A 98 -20.50 -17.54 -5.83
C GLN A 98 -19.39 -16.77 -6.56
N LYS A 99 -18.47 -16.12 -5.85
CA LYS A 99 -17.44 -15.24 -6.44
C LYS A 99 -16.04 -15.55 -5.93
N THR A 100 -15.89 -15.71 -4.61
CA THR A 100 -14.57 -15.85 -3.97
C THR A 100 -13.77 -17.05 -4.48
N PRO A 101 -14.36 -18.25 -4.71
CA PRO A 101 -13.61 -19.38 -5.29
C PRO A 101 -12.93 -19.07 -6.63
N MET A 102 -13.62 -18.37 -7.54
CA MET A 102 -13.05 -17.99 -8.84
C MET A 102 -11.95 -16.92 -8.69
N VAL A 103 -12.08 -16.01 -7.71
CA VAL A 103 -11.02 -15.03 -7.40
C VAL A 103 -9.78 -15.75 -6.89
N LEU A 104 -9.93 -16.69 -5.95
CA LEU A 104 -8.83 -17.49 -5.42
C LEU A 104 -8.15 -18.34 -6.50
N GLN A 105 -8.91 -18.91 -7.44
CA GLN A 105 -8.34 -19.63 -8.59
C GLN A 105 -7.45 -18.73 -9.44
N ARG A 106 -7.90 -17.51 -9.79
CA ARG A 106 -7.08 -16.56 -10.56
C ARG A 106 -5.83 -16.14 -9.81
N LEU A 107 -5.92 -15.90 -8.50
CA LEU A 107 -4.76 -15.58 -7.67
C LEU A 107 -3.78 -16.75 -7.59
N ARG A 108 -4.28 -17.99 -7.59
CA ARG A 108 -3.43 -19.18 -7.63
C ARG A 108 -2.59 -19.22 -8.91
N GLU A 109 -3.14 -18.83 -10.05
CA GLU A 109 -2.39 -18.75 -11.31
C GLU A 109 -1.35 -17.61 -11.29
N GLN A 110 -1.60 -16.54 -10.52
CA GLN A 110 -0.71 -15.38 -10.41
C GLN A 110 0.42 -15.57 -9.39
N HIS A 111 0.25 -16.47 -8.42
CA HIS A 111 1.20 -16.74 -7.34
C HIS A 111 1.77 -15.47 -6.66
N PRO A 112 0.93 -14.59 -6.09
CA PRO A 112 1.41 -13.38 -5.43
C PRO A 112 2.33 -13.73 -4.25
N SER A 113 3.28 -12.86 -3.92
CA SER A 113 4.15 -13.10 -2.76
C SER A 113 3.37 -13.06 -1.43
N ILE A 114 2.35 -12.22 -1.34
CA ILE A 114 1.51 -12.03 -0.16
C ILE A 114 0.04 -12.09 -0.58
N LEU A 115 -0.79 -12.74 0.24
CA LEU A 115 -2.24 -12.65 0.16
C LEU A 115 -2.81 -12.24 1.52
N LEU A 116 -3.53 -11.13 1.55
CA LEU A 116 -4.23 -10.64 2.74
C LEU A 116 -5.59 -11.33 2.88
N GLY A 117 -5.91 -11.76 4.10
CA GLY A 117 -7.18 -12.38 4.45
C GLY A 117 -8.35 -11.39 4.53
N TYR A 118 -9.43 -11.85 5.16
CA TYR A 118 -10.70 -11.11 5.29
C TYR A 118 -10.57 -9.80 6.06
N ASN A 119 -11.33 -8.79 5.66
CA ASN A 119 -11.30 -7.43 6.21
C ASN A 119 -12.40 -7.21 7.26
N GLU A 120 -11.98 -6.99 8.51
CA GLU A 120 -12.84 -6.71 9.66
C GLU A 120 -14.06 -7.67 9.76
N PRO A 121 -13.83 -8.99 9.76
CA PRO A 121 -14.91 -9.97 9.81
C PRO A 121 -15.75 -9.89 11.09
N ASP A 122 -15.21 -9.29 12.16
CA ASP A 122 -15.86 -9.03 13.43
C ASP A 122 -16.78 -7.78 13.41
N HIS A 123 -16.83 -7.04 12.31
CA HIS A 123 -17.64 -5.83 12.18
C HIS A 123 -18.78 -6.00 11.16
N LYS A 124 -20.02 -5.69 11.60
CA LYS A 124 -21.25 -5.90 10.81
C LYS A 124 -21.31 -5.11 9.49
N ASP A 125 -20.66 -3.95 9.47
CA ASP A 125 -20.65 -3.04 8.31
C ASP A 125 -19.46 -3.33 7.37
N GLN A 126 -18.70 -4.40 7.65
CA GLN A 126 -17.53 -4.84 6.91
C GLN A 126 -17.77 -6.27 6.39
N SER A 127 -16.76 -7.16 6.38
CA SER A 127 -16.96 -8.49 5.80
C SER A 127 -17.97 -9.34 6.58
N ASN A 128 -18.20 -9.02 7.86
CA ASN A 128 -19.25 -9.58 8.71
C ASN A 128 -19.35 -11.11 8.61
N MET A 129 -18.30 -11.79 9.06
CA MET A 129 -18.17 -13.24 8.92
C MET A 129 -18.11 -13.90 10.28
N THR A 130 -18.70 -15.08 10.39
CA THR A 130 -18.50 -15.95 11.55
C THR A 130 -17.09 -16.54 11.53
N VAL A 131 -16.59 -16.93 12.70
CA VAL A 131 -15.30 -17.61 12.82
C VAL A 131 -15.36 -18.97 12.13
N GLU A 132 -16.50 -19.65 12.22
CA GLU A 132 -16.76 -20.96 11.62
C GLU A 132 -16.61 -20.89 10.08
N THR A 133 -17.28 -19.95 9.43
CA THR A 133 -17.18 -19.77 7.98
C THR A 133 -15.76 -19.38 7.57
N ALA A 134 -15.08 -18.51 8.33
CA ALA A 134 -13.69 -18.16 8.04
C ALA A 134 -12.78 -19.39 8.09
N LEU A 135 -12.90 -20.24 9.12
CA LEU A 135 -12.10 -21.47 9.27
C LEU A 135 -12.42 -22.55 8.24
N GLU A 136 -13.69 -22.67 7.83
CA GLU A 136 -14.12 -23.63 6.79
C GLU A 136 -13.59 -23.27 5.41
N THR A 137 -13.48 -21.98 5.12
CA THR A 137 -13.10 -21.46 3.80
C THR A 137 -11.60 -21.19 3.67
N TRP A 138 -10.90 -20.99 4.80
CA TRP A 138 -9.46 -20.72 4.82
C TRP A 138 -8.58 -21.75 4.08
N PRO A 139 -8.85 -23.08 4.10
CA PRO A 139 -8.04 -24.04 3.34
C PRO A 139 -7.91 -23.70 1.85
N MET A 140 -8.87 -22.97 1.27
CA MET A 140 -8.81 -22.56 -0.14
C MET A 140 -7.70 -21.55 -0.45
N PHE A 141 -7.14 -20.89 0.57
CA PHE A 141 -6.02 -19.94 0.45
C PHE A 141 -4.68 -20.66 0.33
N GLU A 142 -4.58 -21.91 0.78
CA GLU A 142 -3.32 -22.64 0.80
C GLU A 142 -2.76 -22.84 -0.62
N GLY A 143 -1.45 -22.64 -0.75
CA GLY A 143 -0.71 -22.74 -2.00
C GLY A 143 -0.92 -21.57 -2.97
N ILE A 144 -1.72 -20.54 -2.63
CA ILE A 144 -1.93 -19.39 -3.51
C ILE A 144 -0.76 -18.42 -3.45
N ALA A 145 -0.24 -18.12 -2.27
CA ALA A 145 0.80 -17.11 -2.07
C ALA A 145 2.01 -17.68 -1.31
N SER A 146 3.15 -17.01 -1.44
CA SER A 146 4.33 -17.33 -0.62
C SER A 146 4.07 -17.08 0.86
N GLU A 147 3.19 -16.14 1.20
CA GLU A 147 2.80 -15.76 2.56
C GLU A 147 1.31 -15.47 2.65
N LEU A 148 0.63 -16.11 3.61
CA LEU A 148 -0.76 -15.86 3.95
C LEU A 148 -0.85 -15.01 5.21
N VAL A 149 -1.40 -13.81 5.08
CA VAL A 149 -1.67 -12.93 6.22
C VAL A 149 -3.09 -13.16 6.70
N SER A 150 -3.27 -13.26 8.01
CA SER A 150 -4.56 -13.53 8.65
C SER A 150 -5.67 -12.56 8.18
N PRO A 151 -6.95 -12.88 8.47
CA PRO A 151 -7.97 -11.86 8.54
C PRO A 151 -7.52 -10.69 9.43
N ALA A 152 -7.90 -9.47 9.06
CA ALA A 152 -7.66 -8.26 9.82
C ALA A 152 -8.91 -7.91 10.63
N ALA A 153 -9.06 -8.50 11.82
CA ALA A 153 -10.16 -8.12 12.71
C ALA A 153 -10.02 -6.66 13.16
N ALA A 154 -11.13 -5.92 13.24
CA ALA A 154 -11.17 -4.54 13.73
C ALA A 154 -10.59 -4.44 15.14
N ASN A 155 -10.76 -5.50 15.96
CA ASN A 155 -9.99 -5.70 17.17
C ASN A 155 -9.12 -6.96 17.07
N ALA A 156 -7.84 -6.80 16.78
CA ALA A 156 -6.87 -7.91 16.69
C ALA A 156 -6.64 -8.66 18.02
N ARG A 157 -7.02 -8.09 19.17
CA ARG A 157 -7.03 -8.78 20.49
C ARG A 157 -8.43 -9.29 20.87
N GLY A 158 -9.39 -9.12 19.97
CA GLY A 158 -10.79 -9.40 20.20
C GLY A 158 -11.12 -10.89 20.16
N PRO A 159 -12.31 -11.27 20.65
CA PRO A 159 -12.74 -12.66 20.75
C PRO A 159 -12.85 -13.35 19.38
N TRP A 160 -13.13 -12.61 18.31
CA TRP A 160 -13.18 -13.17 16.96
C TRP A 160 -11.79 -13.67 16.54
N MET A 161 -10.77 -12.83 16.70
CA MET A 161 -9.41 -13.14 16.29
C MET A 161 -8.79 -14.25 17.15
N ASP A 162 -8.99 -14.22 18.47
CA ASP A 162 -8.57 -15.31 19.37
C ASP A 162 -9.19 -16.66 18.96
N LYS A 163 -10.51 -16.72 18.72
CA LYS A 163 -11.17 -17.95 18.30
C LYS A 163 -10.70 -18.44 16.94
N PHE A 164 -10.53 -17.53 15.97
CA PHE A 164 -10.01 -17.89 14.65
C PHE A 164 -8.60 -18.49 14.75
N MET A 165 -7.67 -17.83 15.45
CA MET A 165 -6.30 -18.30 15.56
C MET A 165 -6.20 -19.63 16.35
N ARG A 166 -7.00 -19.82 17.41
CA ARG A 166 -7.12 -21.14 18.07
C ARG A 166 -7.64 -22.22 17.13
N GLY A 167 -8.60 -21.88 16.27
CA GLY A 167 -9.11 -22.77 15.23
C GLY A 167 -8.06 -23.13 14.20
N VAL A 168 -7.23 -22.16 13.79
CA VAL A 168 -6.07 -22.35 12.91
C VAL A 168 -5.10 -23.35 13.51
N GLU A 169 -4.70 -23.19 14.79
CA GLU A 169 -3.82 -24.15 15.47
C GLU A 169 -4.43 -25.55 15.54
N LYS A 170 -5.70 -25.65 15.99
CA LYS A 170 -6.40 -26.93 16.15
C LYS A 170 -6.52 -27.69 14.83
N LYS A 171 -6.78 -26.97 13.73
CA LYS A 171 -6.94 -27.54 12.39
C LYS A 171 -5.61 -27.63 11.61
N LYS A 172 -4.50 -27.14 12.18
CA LYS A 172 -3.18 -27.05 11.54
C LYS A 172 -3.21 -26.30 10.21
N LEU A 173 -4.00 -25.23 10.14
CA LEU A 173 -4.10 -24.38 8.95
C LEU A 173 -2.89 -23.46 8.86
N ARG A 174 -2.49 -23.11 7.63
CA ARG A 174 -1.40 -22.17 7.43
C ARG A 174 -1.87 -20.71 7.54
N VAL A 175 -1.29 -19.96 8.47
CA VAL A 175 -1.36 -18.49 8.54
C VAL A 175 0.03 -18.01 8.94
N ASP A 176 0.72 -17.29 8.07
CA ASP A 176 2.14 -16.97 8.24
C ASP A 176 2.38 -15.68 9.02
N SER A 177 1.43 -14.74 8.98
CA SER A 177 1.53 -13.44 9.65
C SER A 177 0.16 -12.90 10.05
N ILE A 178 0.14 -11.96 10.99
CA ILE A 178 -1.08 -11.36 11.53
C ILE A 178 -1.30 -9.98 10.92
N ALA A 179 -2.49 -9.74 10.37
CA ALA A 179 -2.93 -8.41 9.98
C ALA A 179 -3.50 -7.66 11.20
N VAL A 180 -3.12 -6.40 11.37
CA VAL A 180 -3.59 -5.54 12.45
C VAL A 180 -4.13 -4.23 11.88
N HIS A 181 -5.34 -3.88 12.31
CA HIS A 181 -5.90 -2.53 12.18
C HIS A 181 -5.79 -1.82 13.52
N ASN A 182 -5.46 -0.53 13.52
CA ASN A 182 -5.51 0.29 14.74
C ASN A 182 -5.90 1.74 14.48
N TYR A 183 -6.96 2.18 15.14
CA TYR A 183 -7.48 3.53 15.06
C TYR A 183 -7.70 4.09 16.46
N GLY A 184 -6.70 4.81 16.97
CA GLY A 184 -6.65 5.25 18.37
C GLY A 184 -6.29 6.72 18.53
N PRO A 185 -6.14 7.22 19.77
CA PRO A 185 -5.58 8.54 20.03
C PRO A 185 -4.11 8.61 19.55
N PRO A 186 -3.52 9.81 19.43
CA PRO A 186 -2.11 10.00 19.03
C PRO A 186 -1.15 9.61 20.17
N SER A 187 -1.18 8.35 20.62
CA SER A 187 -0.31 7.79 21.64
C SER A 187 0.50 6.65 21.05
N VAL A 188 1.78 6.92 20.79
CA VAL A 188 2.72 5.93 20.24
C VAL A 188 2.89 4.76 21.19
N GLU A 189 3.02 5.03 22.49
CA GLU A 189 3.13 4.00 23.52
C GLU A 189 1.93 3.03 23.50
N GLN A 190 0.71 3.56 23.52
CA GLN A 190 -0.49 2.71 23.49
C GLN A 190 -0.57 1.90 22.20
N PHE A 191 -0.24 2.51 21.06
CA PHE A 191 -0.23 1.83 19.78
C PHE A 191 0.80 0.69 19.74
N LEU A 192 2.05 0.94 20.14
CA LEU A 192 3.09 -0.09 20.17
C LEU A 192 2.78 -1.20 21.17
N ASN A 193 2.22 -0.89 22.34
CA ASN A 193 1.79 -1.90 23.31
C ASN A 193 0.73 -2.84 22.71
N ILE A 194 -0.20 -2.33 21.91
CA ILE A 194 -1.17 -3.19 21.19
C ILE A 194 -0.46 -4.13 20.22
N LEU A 195 0.54 -3.66 19.48
CA LEU A 195 1.30 -4.52 18.57
C LEU A 195 2.08 -5.61 19.33
N HIS A 196 2.72 -5.24 20.45
CA HIS A 196 3.41 -6.19 21.32
C HIS A 196 2.46 -7.23 21.91
N ASP A 197 1.27 -6.82 22.37
CA ASP A 197 0.23 -7.74 22.87
C ASP A 197 -0.19 -8.75 21.78
N VAL A 198 -0.49 -8.26 20.58
CA VAL A 198 -0.91 -9.12 19.45
C VAL A 198 0.20 -10.10 19.08
N HIS A 199 1.44 -9.64 19.01
CA HIS A 199 2.59 -10.51 18.75
C HIS A 199 2.76 -11.53 19.89
N GLY A 200 2.57 -11.12 21.14
CA GLY A 200 2.59 -11.97 22.33
C GLY A 200 1.54 -13.09 22.28
N LEU A 201 0.32 -12.78 21.84
CA LEU A 201 -0.80 -13.73 21.74
C LEU A 201 -0.59 -14.79 20.66
N TYR A 202 -0.10 -14.38 19.48
CA TYR A 202 -0.10 -15.25 18.30
C TYR A 202 1.29 -15.72 17.86
N GLN A 203 2.36 -15.13 18.42
CA GLN A 203 3.76 -15.49 18.14
C GLN A 203 4.08 -15.54 16.64
N ARG A 204 3.55 -14.57 15.90
CA ARG A 204 3.68 -14.45 14.44
C ARG A 204 4.03 -13.02 14.04
N PRO A 205 4.81 -12.83 12.96
CA PRO A 205 5.09 -11.49 12.44
C PRO A 205 3.81 -10.72 12.11
N ILE A 206 3.89 -9.39 12.14
CA ILE A 206 2.75 -8.49 12.01
C ILE A 206 2.88 -7.63 10.74
N TRP A 207 1.79 -7.57 9.99
CA TRP A 207 1.50 -6.51 9.03
C TRP A 207 0.47 -5.56 9.65
N VAL A 208 0.84 -4.30 9.85
CA VAL A 208 -0.12 -3.26 10.25
C VAL A 208 -0.79 -2.74 8.99
N THR A 209 -1.83 -3.44 8.53
CA THR A 209 -2.48 -3.14 7.24
C THR A 209 -3.26 -1.84 7.26
N GLU A 210 -3.73 -1.40 8.44
CA GLU A 210 -4.32 -0.07 8.60
C GLU A 210 -3.93 0.54 9.95
N PHE A 211 -3.46 1.77 9.94
CA PHE A 211 -3.37 2.56 11.17
C PHE A 211 -3.52 4.05 10.93
N ALA A 212 -4.10 4.73 11.92
CA ALA A 212 -4.13 6.19 12.02
C ALA A 212 -4.60 6.67 13.39
N VAL A 213 -4.45 7.98 13.60
CA VAL A 213 -5.14 8.66 14.68
C VAL A 213 -6.63 8.81 14.33
N ALA A 214 -7.51 8.40 15.24
CA ALA A 214 -8.95 8.54 15.12
C ALA A 214 -9.57 9.11 16.39
N ASP A 215 -10.41 10.13 16.24
CA ASP A 215 -11.27 10.60 17.32
C ASP A 215 -12.68 10.02 17.17
N TRP A 216 -12.91 8.84 17.71
CA TRP A 216 -14.22 8.18 17.62
C TRP A 216 -15.36 8.97 18.27
N GLN A 217 -15.07 9.92 19.17
CA GLN A 217 -16.09 10.84 19.70
C GLN A 217 -16.57 11.85 18.64
N ALA A 218 -15.70 12.22 17.71
CA ALA A 218 -16.03 13.10 16.59
C ALA A 218 -16.89 12.42 15.51
N LYS A 219 -17.01 11.08 15.51
CA LYS A 219 -17.82 10.33 14.53
C LYS A 219 -19.26 10.83 14.45
N HIS A 220 -19.83 11.30 15.57
CA HIS A 220 -21.22 11.72 15.69
C HIS A 220 -21.41 13.25 15.67
N GLY A 221 -20.52 13.97 14.99
CA GLY A 221 -20.67 15.41 14.74
C GLY A 221 -19.95 16.34 15.72
N ALA A 222 -19.31 15.80 16.76
CA ALA A 222 -18.43 16.61 17.61
C ALA A 222 -17.18 17.10 16.84
N ALA A 223 -16.58 18.20 17.25
CA ALA A 223 -15.30 18.61 16.68
C ALA A 223 -14.22 17.55 16.95
N ASN A 224 -13.41 17.24 15.94
CA ASN A 224 -12.25 16.37 16.13
C ASN A 224 -11.25 17.09 17.04
N ARG A 225 -10.88 16.42 18.14
CA ARG A 225 -10.01 16.98 19.18
C ARG A 225 -8.52 16.94 18.84
N PHE A 226 -8.13 16.16 17.83
CA PHE A 226 -6.74 16.00 17.43
C PHE A 226 -6.41 16.92 16.25
N SER A 227 -5.34 17.70 16.36
CA SER A 227 -4.83 18.56 15.28
C SER A 227 -4.00 17.75 14.27
N VAL A 228 -3.83 18.27 13.06
CA VAL A 228 -2.95 17.65 12.05
C VAL A 228 -1.50 17.52 12.56
N ASP A 229 -1.02 18.48 13.35
CA ASP A 229 0.33 18.44 13.92
C ASP A 229 0.51 17.28 14.91
N GLN A 230 -0.48 17.06 15.79
CA GLN A 230 -0.47 15.90 16.70
C GLN A 230 -0.47 14.57 15.93
N VAL A 231 -1.23 14.51 14.83
CA VAL A 231 -1.26 13.33 13.97
C VAL A 231 0.08 13.12 13.25
N ALA A 232 0.72 14.21 12.80
CA ALA A 232 2.03 14.16 12.14
C ALA A 232 3.14 13.69 13.09
N GLU A 233 3.17 14.18 14.33
CA GLU A 233 4.12 13.75 15.36
C GLU A 233 3.94 12.26 15.70
N PHE A 234 2.69 11.83 15.88
CA PHE A 234 2.37 10.40 16.05
C PHE A 234 2.85 9.57 14.85
N MET A 235 2.52 9.98 13.62
CA MET A 235 2.89 9.26 12.41
C MET A 235 4.40 9.09 12.29
N GLN A 236 5.16 10.18 12.44
CA GLN A 236 6.61 10.15 12.32
C GLN A 236 7.23 9.21 13.36
N THR A 237 6.82 9.34 14.62
CA THR A 237 7.38 8.55 15.71
C THR A 237 6.98 7.09 15.59
N ALA A 238 5.71 6.79 15.34
CA ALA A 238 5.21 5.41 15.20
C ALA A 238 5.89 4.68 14.04
N CYS A 239 6.07 5.32 12.87
CA CYS A 239 6.77 4.69 11.74
C CYS A 239 8.24 4.38 12.08
N VAL A 240 8.96 5.33 12.68
CA VAL A 240 10.36 5.14 13.09
C VAL A 240 10.51 4.03 14.12
N GLU A 241 9.60 3.93 15.09
CA GLU A 241 9.63 2.83 16.06
C GLU A 241 9.28 1.49 15.43
N MET A 242 8.26 1.42 14.56
CA MET A 242 7.92 0.20 13.82
C MET A 242 9.06 -0.28 12.91
N ASP A 243 9.88 0.63 12.37
CA ASP A 243 11.06 0.29 11.58
C ASP A 243 12.11 -0.50 12.39
N LYS A 244 12.26 -0.19 13.68
CA LYS A 244 13.22 -0.86 14.58
C LYS A 244 12.77 -2.25 15.02
N ILE A 245 11.48 -2.56 14.94
CA ILE A 245 10.92 -3.82 15.44
C ILE A 245 11.01 -4.92 14.37
N PRO A 246 11.80 -6.00 14.55
CA PRO A 246 12.06 -6.99 13.49
C PRO A 246 10.83 -7.81 13.06
N TRP A 247 9.89 -8.08 13.96
CA TRP A 247 8.69 -8.86 13.67
C TRP A 247 7.56 -8.02 13.05
N ILE A 248 7.72 -6.69 12.91
CA ILE A 248 6.85 -5.87 12.08
C ILE A 248 7.37 -5.90 10.66
N LYS A 249 6.58 -6.49 9.74
CA LYS A 249 6.95 -6.69 8.34
C LYS A 249 6.60 -5.49 7.46
N GLY A 250 5.58 -4.74 7.85
CA GLY A 250 5.23 -3.48 7.21
C GLY A 250 4.02 -2.83 7.84
N TYR A 251 3.81 -1.58 7.48
CA TYR A 251 2.72 -0.75 7.97
C TYR A 251 2.14 0.11 6.86
N ALA A 252 0.83 0.35 6.87
CA ALA A 252 0.13 1.13 5.86
C ALA A 252 -0.79 2.16 6.53
N TRP A 253 -0.53 3.43 6.26
CA TRP A 253 -1.38 4.51 6.76
C TRP A 253 -2.74 4.52 6.04
N PHE A 254 -3.81 4.80 6.79
CA PHE A 254 -5.17 4.98 6.28
C PHE A 254 -5.86 6.14 7.02
N PRO A 255 -6.64 7.02 6.37
CA PRO A 255 -7.11 6.95 4.99
C PRO A 255 -6.25 7.73 4.00
N PHE A 256 -6.31 7.31 2.74
CA PHE A 256 -5.67 8.01 1.63
C PHE A 256 -6.46 9.28 1.24
N ALA A 257 -7.68 9.16 0.69
CA ALA A 257 -8.48 10.26 0.15
C ALA A 257 -10.01 10.11 0.38
N GLY A 258 -10.76 11.21 0.28
CA GLY A 258 -12.23 11.22 0.21
C GLY A 258 -12.94 11.59 1.52
N LYS A 259 -14.28 11.49 1.55
CA LYS A 259 -15.15 11.70 2.73
C LYS A 259 -14.81 10.70 3.83
N SER A 260 -13.67 10.92 4.47
CA SER A 260 -13.28 10.26 5.71
C SER A 260 -14.33 10.63 6.78
N SER A 261 -14.62 9.68 7.67
CA SER A 261 -15.45 10.01 8.83
C SER A 261 -14.84 11.19 9.58
N ASN A 262 -15.65 12.01 10.24
CA ASN A 262 -15.14 13.15 11.00
C ASN A 262 -14.12 12.73 12.08
N ALA A 263 -14.15 11.46 12.52
CA ALA A 263 -13.15 10.85 13.40
C ALA A 263 -11.74 10.78 12.81
N LEU A 264 -11.62 10.53 11.50
CA LEU A 264 -10.36 10.33 10.79
C LEU A 264 -9.96 11.55 9.94
N ARG A 265 -10.67 12.67 10.06
CA ARG A 265 -10.50 13.82 9.16
C ARG A 265 -9.08 14.40 9.16
N THR A 266 -8.40 14.38 10.31
CA THR A 266 -7.04 14.89 10.48
C THR A 266 -5.95 13.91 10.06
N SER A 267 -6.34 12.68 9.70
CA SER A 267 -5.45 11.61 9.23
C SER A 267 -5.47 11.43 7.71
N VAL A 268 -6.24 12.23 6.97
CA VAL A 268 -6.29 12.15 5.50
C VAL A 268 -4.97 12.64 4.89
N LEU A 269 -4.46 11.96 3.86
CA LEU A 269 -3.18 12.33 3.20
C LEU A 269 -3.33 13.26 1.98
N PHE A 270 -4.49 13.22 1.31
CA PHE A 270 -4.73 13.98 0.09
C PHE A 270 -5.79 15.09 0.28
N ASP A 271 -5.57 16.22 -0.38
CA ASP A 271 -6.61 17.25 -0.55
C ASP A 271 -7.68 16.82 -1.57
N ALA A 272 -8.68 17.67 -1.79
CA ALA A 272 -9.78 17.41 -2.74
C ALA A 272 -9.30 17.28 -4.20
N ASP A 273 -8.17 17.88 -4.54
CA ASP A 273 -7.55 17.84 -5.86
C ASP A 273 -6.58 16.67 -6.02
N GLY A 274 -6.41 15.84 -4.98
CA GLY A 274 -5.54 14.68 -4.99
C GLY A 274 -4.05 15.02 -4.83
N ASN A 275 -3.70 16.21 -4.35
CA ASN A 275 -2.34 16.56 -3.98
C ASN A 275 -2.08 16.17 -2.52
N LEU A 276 -0.81 15.94 -2.15
CA LEU A 276 -0.45 15.71 -0.76
C LEU A 276 -0.72 16.96 0.07
N ASN A 277 -1.51 16.81 1.13
CA ASN A 277 -1.63 17.84 2.16
C ASN A 277 -0.41 17.79 3.11
N GLU A 278 -0.41 18.61 4.17
CA GLU A 278 0.73 18.67 5.10
C GLU A 278 1.07 17.30 5.73
N LEU A 279 0.06 16.53 6.12
CA LEU A 279 0.27 15.17 6.64
C LEU A 279 0.79 14.22 5.54
N GLY A 280 0.22 14.29 4.33
CA GLY A 280 0.70 13.55 3.17
C GLY A 280 2.17 13.79 2.87
N LYS A 281 2.62 15.05 2.98
CA LYS A 281 4.03 15.42 2.81
C LYS A 281 4.91 14.83 3.90
N VAL A 282 4.42 14.69 5.14
CA VAL A 282 5.14 13.98 6.22
C VAL A 282 5.32 12.52 5.84
N TYR A 283 4.23 11.82 5.47
CA TYR A 283 4.30 10.40 5.11
C TYR A 283 5.19 10.11 3.89
N ALA A 284 5.23 11.04 2.93
CA ALA A 284 6.08 10.93 1.76
C ALA A 284 7.59 10.96 2.09
N ARG A 285 8.00 11.61 3.19
CA ARG A 285 9.41 11.75 3.60
C ARG A 285 9.95 10.62 4.49
N LEU A 286 9.08 9.81 5.09
CA LEU A 286 9.43 8.63 5.90
C LEU A 286 9.93 7.47 5.03
#